data_AF-A0A4R4N562-F1
#
_entry.id   AF-A0A4R4N562-F1
#
_cell.length_a   1.000
_cell.length_b   1.000
_cell.length_c   1.000
_cell.angle_alpha   90.00
_cell.angle_beta   90.00
_cell.angle_gamma   90.00
#
_symmetry.space_group_name_H-M   'P 1'
#
loop_
_entity.id
_entity.type
_entity.pdbx_description
1 polymer ?
#
loop_
_entity_poly.entity_id
_entity_poly.type
_entity_poly.pdbx_seq_one_letter_code
_entity_poly.pdbx_strand_id
1 'polypeptide(L)'
;MTLLIGKLQTSVAAALVAAAALTAPPASATPLPGTPELTAGASCSIADHAQTIADHYISKCRKAGIRKVFPAQYLPKTIYTIKRDQSKPGKTAWKLLNANRWKKYQG
;
A
#
# COMPACT_ATOMS: atom_id res chain seq x y z
N MET A 1 -15.62 36.98 -29.34
CA MET A 1 -16.73 36.20 -29.93
C MET A 1 -16.77 34.86 -29.20
N THR A 2 -17.45 34.75 -28.06
CA THR A 2 -18.89 34.52 -27.84
C THR A 2 -19.10 33.07 -27.36
N LEU A 3 -19.82 32.96 -26.23
CA LEU A 3 -20.20 31.77 -25.45
C LEU A 3 -20.93 30.68 -26.24
N LEU A 4 -20.97 29.45 -25.69
CA LEU A 4 -22.15 28.56 -25.57
C LEU A 4 -21.83 27.45 -24.53
N ILE A 5 -22.30 27.51 -23.29
CA ILE A 5 -23.64 27.10 -22.79
C ILE A 5 -23.85 25.57 -22.89
N GLY A 6 -24.00 24.92 -21.73
CA GLY A 6 -24.34 23.50 -21.63
C GLY A 6 -24.60 23.04 -20.19
N LYS A 7 -25.42 23.80 -19.45
CA LYS A 7 -26.01 23.40 -18.17
C LYS A 7 -27.39 22.81 -18.50
N LEU A 8 -27.59 21.51 -18.32
CA LEU A 8 -28.88 20.80 -18.29
C LEU A 8 -28.54 19.37 -17.84
N GLN A 9 -29.25 18.68 -16.96
CA GLN A 9 -30.68 18.74 -16.75
C GLN A 9 -31.02 18.07 -15.40
N THR A 10 -31.94 18.71 -14.68
CA THR A 10 -32.50 18.32 -13.39
C THR A 10 -33.65 17.32 -13.58
N SER A 11 -33.95 16.56 -12.51
CA SER A 11 -35.13 15.70 -12.23
C SER A 11 -34.80 14.20 -12.34
N VAL A 12 -35.13 13.34 -11.37
CA VAL A 12 -36.49 13.05 -10.88
C VAL A 12 -36.52 12.79 -9.36
N ALA A 13 -37.68 13.12 -8.80
CA ALA A 13 -38.10 13.06 -7.42
C ALA A 13 -38.17 11.64 -6.81
N ALA A 14 -37.99 11.63 -5.50
CA ALA A 14 -38.75 10.91 -4.47
C ALA A 14 -39.24 9.47 -4.74
N ALA A 15 -38.70 8.53 -3.96
CA ALA A 15 -39.52 7.51 -3.30
C ALA A 15 -38.85 7.10 -1.98
N LEU A 16 -39.53 7.42 -0.87
CA LEU A 16 -39.25 6.87 0.45
C LEU A 16 -39.49 5.36 0.43
N VAL A 17 -38.50 4.59 0.90
CA VAL A 17 -38.73 3.28 1.50
C VAL A 17 -38.03 3.28 2.85
N ALA A 18 -38.83 3.26 3.92
CA ALA A 18 -38.40 3.05 5.28
C ALA A 18 -38.78 1.63 5.72
N ALA A 19 -37.80 0.82 6.12
CA ALA A 19 -37.90 -0.34 7.01
C ALA A 19 -36.48 -0.93 7.12
N ALA A 20 -35.71 -0.64 8.18
CA ALA A 20 -35.72 -1.36 9.44
C ALA A 20 -35.36 -2.86 9.30
N ALA A 21 -34.07 -3.16 9.34
CA ALA A 21 -33.50 -4.32 10.04
C ALA A 21 -31.99 -4.12 10.17
N LEU A 22 -31.52 -4.07 11.42
CA LEU A 22 -30.11 -4.13 11.78
C LEU A 22 -29.49 -5.42 11.23
N THR A 23 -28.62 -5.30 10.23
CA THR A 23 -27.44 -6.17 10.05
C THR A 23 -26.57 -5.56 8.95
N ALA A 24 -25.60 -4.74 9.33
CA ALA A 24 -24.44 -4.49 8.47
C ALA A 24 -23.29 -5.43 8.87
N PRO A 25 -22.53 -5.95 7.90
CA PRO A 25 -21.69 -7.12 8.00
C PRO A 25 -20.26 -6.74 8.39
N PRO A 26 -19.35 -7.73 8.47
CA PRO A 26 -18.26 -7.61 7.53
C PRO A 26 -17.87 -8.94 6.90
N ALA A 27 -17.75 -8.89 5.57
CA ALA A 27 -16.68 -9.52 4.82
C ALA A 27 -16.28 -10.93 5.28
N SER A 28 -16.82 -11.95 4.60
CA SER A 28 -16.03 -13.14 4.32
C SER A 28 -14.85 -12.73 3.43
N ALA A 29 -13.84 -12.13 4.06
CA ALA A 29 -12.50 -12.11 3.53
C ALA A 29 -12.06 -13.57 3.54
N THR A 30 -12.07 -14.19 2.37
CA THR A 30 -11.33 -15.42 2.12
C THR A 30 -9.93 -15.22 2.70
N PRO A 31 -9.51 -15.96 3.75
CA PRO A 31 -8.12 -15.95 4.12
C PRO A 31 -7.39 -16.62 2.95
N LEU A 32 -6.74 -15.82 2.10
CA LEU A 32 -5.82 -16.36 1.11
C LEU A 32 -4.76 -17.18 1.86
N PRO A 33 -4.67 -18.50 1.65
CA PRO A 33 -3.59 -19.29 2.19
C PRO A 33 -2.33 -18.92 1.40
N GLY A 34 -1.32 -18.35 2.07
CA GLY A 34 -0.01 -18.17 1.45
C GLY A 34 0.67 -16.81 1.61
N THR A 35 0.34 -16.00 2.62
CA THR A 35 1.34 -15.01 3.06
C THR A 35 2.35 -15.78 3.92
N PRO A 36 3.60 -15.99 3.49
CA PRO A 36 4.62 -16.55 4.37
C PRO A 36 4.66 -15.66 5.60
N GLU A 37 4.25 -16.23 6.73
CA GLU A 37 4.45 -15.65 8.05
C GLU A 37 5.96 -15.52 8.21
N LEU A 38 6.47 -14.31 7.99
CA LEU A 38 7.85 -13.97 8.28
C LEU A 38 8.06 -14.26 9.76
N THR A 39 8.75 -15.36 10.00
CA THR A 39 9.18 -15.88 11.29
C THR A 39 9.48 -14.75 12.27
N ALA A 40 8.71 -14.71 13.35
CA ALA A 40 8.95 -13.88 14.51
C ALA A 40 10.39 -14.14 15.01
N GLY A 41 11.27 -13.17 14.77
CA GLY A 41 12.72 -13.30 14.99
C GLY A 41 13.59 -12.76 13.84
N ALA A 42 12.99 -12.33 12.72
CA ALA A 42 13.76 -11.84 11.59
C ALA A 42 14.43 -10.49 11.89
N SER A 43 15.76 -10.48 11.86
CA SER A 43 16.57 -9.27 11.74
C SER A 43 15.97 -8.35 10.67
N CYS A 44 15.91 -7.04 10.96
CA CYS A 44 15.44 -6.03 9.99
C CYS A 44 16.40 -5.84 8.79
N SER A 45 17.20 -6.86 8.46
CA SER A 45 18.15 -6.86 7.37
C SER A 45 17.44 -7.10 6.05
N ILE A 46 17.69 -6.24 5.07
CA ILE A 46 17.01 -6.32 3.77
C ILE A 46 17.29 -7.62 3.01
N ALA A 47 18.40 -8.30 3.35
CA ALA A 47 18.81 -9.58 2.76
C ALA A 47 17.87 -10.73 3.17
N ASP A 48 17.48 -10.78 4.44
CA ASP A 48 16.57 -11.80 4.99
C ASP A 48 15.16 -11.68 4.40
N HIS A 49 14.80 -10.48 3.94
CA HIS A 49 13.48 -10.13 3.41
C HIS A 49 13.46 -9.98 1.89
N ALA A 50 14.47 -10.50 1.17
CA ALA A 50 14.61 -10.28 -0.28
C ALA A 50 13.39 -10.74 -1.10
N GLN A 51 12.72 -11.82 -0.68
CA GLN A 51 11.53 -12.36 -1.35
C GLN A 51 10.22 -11.71 -0.85
N THR A 52 10.27 -10.89 0.20
CA THR A 52 9.11 -10.24 0.79
C THR A 52 8.72 -9.00 -0.02
N ILE A 53 7.42 -8.68 -0.01
CA ILE A 53 6.88 -7.44 -0.59
C ILE A 53 7.39 -6.23 0.19
N ALA A 54 7.75 -5.15 -0.52
CA ALA A 54 8.30 -3.95 0.09
C ALA A 54 7.36 -3.31 1.11
N ASP A 55 6.05 -3.31 0.86
CA ASP A 55 5.07 -2.79 1.82
C ASP A 55 5.13 -3.51 3.19
N HIS A 56 5.23 -4.84 3.15
CA HIS A 56 5.31 -5.67 4.35
C HIS A 56 6.64 -5.46 5.09
N TYR A 57 7.76 -5.42 4.36
CA TYR A 57 9.07 -5.08 4.93
C TYR A 57 9.08 -3.67 5.54
N ILE A 58 8.48 -2.68 4.87
CA ILE A 58 8.35 -1.32 5.38
C ILE A 58 7.53 -1.31 6.68
N SER A 59 6.41 -2.02 6.72
CA SER A 59 5.55 -2.08 7.91
C SER A 59 6.28 -2.65 9.12
N LYS A 60 7.00 -3.76 8.93
CA LYS A 60 7.71 -4.48 9.98
C LYS A 60 9.00 -3.76 10.40
N CYS A 61 9.87 -3.42 9.46
CA CYS A 61 11.25 -3.04 9.72
C CYS A 61 11.53 -1.52 9.63
N ARG A 62 10.65 -0.75 8.98
CA ARG A 62 10.87 0.68 8.72
C ARG A 62 9.81 1.57 9.34
N LYS A 63 10.14 2.84 9.56
CA LYS A 63 9.17 3.83 10.02
C LYS A 63 8.14 4.10 8.93
N ALA A 64 6.86 4.21 9.30
CA ALA A 64 5.77 4.47 8.37
C ALA A 64 5.98 5.74 7.51
N GLY A 65 6.75 6.71 8.01
CA GLY A 65 7.12 7.93 7.29
C GLY A 65 7.82 7.69 5.94
N ILE A 66 8.49 6.54 5.75
CA ILE A 66 9.10 6.20 4.46
C ILE A 66 8.04 6.11 3.35
N ARG A 67 6.80 5.72 3.65
CA ARG A 67 5.70 5.59 2.67
C ARG A 67 5.34 6.92 1.98
N LYS A 68 5.70 8.06 2.57
CA LYS A 68 5.48 9.39 1.98
C LYS A 68 6.48 9.74 0.88
N VAL A 69 7.68 9.15 0.92
CA VAL A 69 8.78 9.40 -0.03
C VAL A 69 9.07 8.17 -0.89
N PHE A 70 8.59 7.01 -0.47
CA PHE A 70 8.77 5.76 -1.18
C PHE A 70 7.86 5.74 -2.41
N PRO A 71 8.39 5.41 -3.59
CA PRO A 71 7.59 5.35 -4.81
C PRO A 71 6.54 4.24 -4.71
N ALA A 72 5.26 4.64 -4.69
CA ALA A 72 4.11 3.76 -4.44
C ALA A 72 4.02 2.56 -5.41
N GLN A 73 4.48 2.75 -6.66
CA GLN A 73 4.54 1.68 -7.67
C GLN A 73 5.41 0.48 -7.28
N TYR A 74 6.31 0.63 -6.31
CA TYR A 74 7.17 -0.45 -5.80
C TYR A 74 6.65 -1.07 -4.50
N LEU A 75 5.61 -0.52 -3.87
CA LEU A 75 5.01 -1.12 -2.67
C LEU A 75 4.54 -2.56 -2.87
N PRO A 76 3.88 -2.93 -3.99
CA PRO A 76 3.49 -4.32 -4.24
C PRO A 76 4.62 -5.18 -4.83
N LYS A 77 5.81 -4.62 -5.07
CA LYS A 77 6.96 -5.35 -5.63
C LYS A 77 7.78 -5.98 -4.50
N THR A 78 8.46 -7.08 -4.81
CA THR A 78 9.41 -7.67 -3.85
C THR A 78 10.69 -6.85 -3.78
N ILE A 79 11.37 -6.94 -2.64
CA ILE A 79 12.67 -6.31 -2.41
C ILE A 79 13.70 -6.71 -3.49
N TYR A 80 13.68 -7.98 -3.90
CA TYR A 80 14.50 -8.49 -4.98
C TYR A 80 14.22 -7.85 -6.34
N THR A 81 12.94 -7.67 -6.69
CA THR A 81 12.56 -6.98 -7.93
C THR A 81 13.03 -5.53 -7.90
N ILE A 82 12.89 -4.84 -6.77
CA ILE A 82 13.35 -3.46 -6.59
C ILE A 82 14.88 -3.36 -6.71
N LYS A 83 15.62 -4.33 -6.15
CA LYS A 83 17.08 -4.39 -6.24
C LYS A 83 17.57 -4.54 -7.69
N ARG A 84 16.85 -5.30 -8.50
CA ARG A 84 17.20 -5.55 -9.92
C ARG A 84 16.76 -4.42 -10.85
N ASP A 85 15.81 -3.61 -10.44
CA ASP A 85 15.32 -2.49 -11.25
C ASP A 85 16.39 -1.37 -11.35
N GLN A 86 16.88 -1.16 -12.58
CA GLN A 86 17.90 -0.16 -12.88
C GLN A 86 17.34 1.24 -13.16
N SER A 87 16.02 1.38 -13.15
CA SER A 87 15.34 2.65 -13.35
C SER A 87 15.65 3.61 -12.20
N LYS A 88 15.65 4.92 -12.48
CA LYS A 88 15.80 5.97 -11.45
C LYS A 88 14.91 5.74 -10.22
N PRO A 89 13.59 5.46 -10.36
CA PRO A 89 12.74 5.26 -9.20
C PRO A 89 13.00 3.92 -8.47
N GLY A 90 13.46 2.86 -9.17
CA GLY A 90 13.89 1.61 -8.55
C GLY A 90 15.16 1.77 -7.70
N LYS A 91 16.16 2.49 -8.21
CA LYS A 91 17.37 2.86 -7.45
C LYS A 91 17.05 3.71 -6.23
N THR A 92 16.13 4.66 -6.36
CA THR A 92 15.64 5.48 -5.23
C THR A 92 14.92 4.61 -4.20
N ALA A 93 14.04 3.71 -4.63
CA ALA A 93 13.35 2.78 -3.76
C ALA A 93 14.33 1.90 -2.99
N TRP A 94 15.30 1.30 -3.66
CA TRP A 94 16.36 0.51 -3.04
C TRP A 94 17.17 1.32 -2.02
N LYS A 95 17.58 2.54 -2.38
CA LYS A 95 18.32 3.43 -1.48
C LYS A 95 17.50 3.80 -0.25
N LEU A 96 16.20 4.09 -0.40
CA LEU A 96 15.30 4.39 0.72
C LEU A 96 15.14 3.19 1.65
N LEU A 97 14.96 1.99 1.09
CA LEU A 97 14.84 0.76 1.88
C LEU A 97 16.13 0.43 2.63
N ASN A 98 17.30 0.67 2.03
CA ASN A 98 18.59 0.43 2.68
C ASN A 98 19.01 1.58 3.63
N ALA A 99 18.37 2.74 3.55
CA ALA A 99 18.78 3.90 4.34
C ALA A 99 18.50 3.73 5.85
N ASN A 100 19.53 3.89 6.67
CA ASN A 100 19.45 3.77 8.14
C ASN A 100 18.50 4.79 8.80
N ARG A 101 18.23 5.93 8.15
CA ARG A 101 17.31 6.97 8.66
C ARG A 101 15.86 6.50 8.85
N TRP A 102 15.45 5.45 8.14
CA TRP A 102 14.09 4.89 8.26
C TRP A 102 14.05 3.63 9.10
N LYS A 103 15.19 3.16 9.63
CA LYS A 103 15.26 1.97 10.47
C LYS A 103 14.45 2.22 11.75
N LYS A 104 13.54 1.31 12.09
CA LYS A 104 12.93 1.32 13.42
C LYS A 104 14.03 0.99 14.44
N TYR A 105 14.06 1.73 15.55
CA TYR A 105 14.90 1.36 16.68
C TYR A 105 14.36 0.03 17.20
N GLN A 106 15.16 -1.03 17.14
CA GLN A 106 14.86 -2.29 17.81
C GLN A 106 15.48 -2.18 19.20
N GLY A 107 14.78 -1.44 20.06
CA GLY A 107 15.10 -1.32 21.48
C GLY A 107 14.43 -2.45 22.25
#